data_AF-A0A7Y2G8R4-F1
#
_entry.id   AF-A0A7Y2G8R4-F1
#
_cell.length_a   1.000
_cell.length_b   1.000
_cell.length_c   1.000
_cell.angle_alpha   90.00
_cell.angle_beta   90.00
_cell.angle_gamma   90.00
#
_symmetry.space_group_name_H-M   'P 1'
#
loop_
_entity.id
_entity.type
_entity.pdbx_description
1 polymer ?
#
loop_
_entity_poly.entity_id
_entity_poly.type
_entity_poly.pdbx_seq_one_letter_code
_entity_poly.pdbx_strand_id
1 'polypeptide(L)'
;MSTTQTPPVSGATLTRVFEFTYNVIKQNASGFTHEDSLQEPKAAGNPLNWVVGHIVATRNHLLATVGEKPFWSEAEIAKYDRGSKPYADGWQALPLEKLLADLDA
;
A
#
# COMPACT_ATOMS: atom_id res chain seq x y z
N MET A 1 31.45 13.71 25.10
CA MET A 1 30.84 13.06 23.92
C MET A 1 29.36 13.39 23.95
N SER A 2 28.88 14.32 23.12
CA SER A 2 27.46 14.65 23.05
C SER A 2 26.76 13.65 22.14
N THR A 3 25.84 12.86 22.72
CA THR A 3 24.90 12.04 21.96
C THR A 3 23.86 12.95 21.34
N THR A 4 23.90 13.14 20.03
CA THR A 4 22.80 13.74 19.28
C THR A 4 21.60 12.80 19.34
N GLN A 5 20.65 13.11 20.21
CA GLN A 5 19.37 12.42 20.24
C GLN A 5 18.56 12.85 19.02
N THR A 6 18.23 11.90 18.14
CA THR A 6 17.33 12.16 17.01
C THR A 6 15.99 12.66 17.57
N PRO A 7 15.47 13.80 17.09
CA PRO A 7 14.19 14.29 17.58
C PRO A 7 13.09 13.25 17.30
N PRO A 8 12.15 13.04 18.25
CA PRO A 8 11.07 12.08 18.06
C PRO A 8 10.20 12.49 16.87
N VAL A 9 9.75 11.49 16.11
CA VAL A 9 8.78 11.70 15.03
C VAL A 9 7.47 12.20 15.65
N SER A 10 7.06 13.42 15.30
CA SER A 10 5.82 14.02 15.79
C SER A 10 4.61 13.53 14.99
N GLY A 11 3.40 13.64 15.57
CA GLY A 11 2.15 13.38 14.83
C GLY A 11 2.03 14.21 13.55
N ALA A 12 2.40 15.49 13.61
CA ALA A 12 2.41 16.37 12.42
C ALA A 12 3.40 15.89 11.34
N THR A 13 4.56 15.37 11.74
CA THR A 13 5.53 14.77 10.81
C THR A 13 4.95 13.53 10.14
N LEU A 14 4.27 12.66 10.89
CA LEU A 14 3.59 11.50 10.32
C LEU A 14 2.52 11.92 9.32
N THR A 15 1.62 12.83 9.69
CA THR A 15 0.58 13.36 8.79
C THR A 15 1.20 13.84 7.47
N ARG A 16 2.27 14.64 7.53
CA ARG A 16 2.95 15.15 6.34
C ARG A 16 3.50 14.04 5.44
N VAL A 17 4.10 13.00 6.02
CA VAL A 17 4.66 11.87 5.28
C VAL A 17 3.54 11.03 4.65
N PHE A 18 2.45 10.78 5.37
CA PHE A 18 1.29 10.06 4.83
C PHE A 18 0.62 10.83 3.68
N GLU A 19 0.41 12.14 3.82
CA GLU A 19 -0.10 12.99 2.74
C GLU A 19 0.80 12.99 1.51
N PHE A 20 2.11 13.12 1.71
CA PHE A 20 3.06 13.12 0.60
C PHE A 20 3.03 11.79 -0.16
N THR A 21 3.15 10.67 0.56
CA THR A 21 3.15 9.34 -0.05
C THR A 21 1.82 9.03 -0.74
N TYR A 22 0.69 9.41 -0.13
CA TYR A 22 -0.63 9.32 -0.76
C TYR A 22 -0.68 10.03 -2.12
N ASN A 23 -0.25 11.29 -2.17
CA ASN A 23 -0.28 12.08 -3.41
C ASN A 23 0.65 11.49 -4.49
N VAL A 24 1.84 11.05 -4.08
CA VAL A 24 2.79 10.38 -4.99
C VAL A 24 2.18 9.11 -5.57
N ILE A 25 1.51 8.28 -4.77
CA ILE A 25 0.86 7.05 -5.25
C ILE A 25 -0.24 7.39 -6.27
N LYS A 26 -1.16 8.30 -5.94
CA LYS A 26 -2.26 8.69 -6.84
C LYS A 26 -1.75 9.29 -8.14
N GLN A 27 -0.70 10.12 -8.08
CA GLN A 27 -0.10 10.71 -9.27
C GLN A 27 0.57 9.66 -10.18
N ASN A 28 1.34 8.73 -9.61
CA ASN A 28 2.02 7.69 -10.39
C ASN A 28 1.06 6.62 -10.94
N ALA A 29 -0.07 6.40 -10.28
CA ALA A 29 -1.11 5.48 -10.78
C ALA A 29 -2.09 6.15 -11.76
N SER A 30 -2.01 7.48 -11.94
CA SER A 30 -2.91 8.21 -12.82
C SER A 30 -2.78 7.74 -14.27
N GLY A 31 -3.92 7.40 -14.88
CA GLY A 31 -3.98 6.95 -16.29
C GLY A 31 -3.65 5.49 -16.52
N PHE A 32 -3.29 4.71 -15.48
CA PHE A 32 -3.17 3.26 -15.60
C PHE A 32 -4.54 2.60 -15.65
N THR A 33 -4.70 1.65 -16.58
CA THR A 33 -5.83 0.70 -16.56
C THR A 33 -5.56 -0.44 -15.58
N HIS A 34 -6.60 -1.22 -15.27
CA HIS A 34 -6.42 -2.46 -14.52
C HIS A 34 -5.40 -3.39 -15.20
N GLU A 35 -5.51 -3.58 -16.51
CA GLU A 35 -4.62 -4.44 -17.31
C GLU A 35 -3.16 -3.95 -17.29
N ASP A 36 -2.93 -2.64 -17.35
CA ASP A 36 -1.59 -2.05 -17.22
C ASP A 36 -1.00 -2.32 -15.84
N SER A 37 -1.83 -2.26 -14.79
CA SER A 37 -1.37 -2.43 -13.41
C SER A 37 -0.94 -3.86 -13.08
N LEU A 38 -1.35 -4.84 -13.89
CA LEU A 38 -0.98 -6.25 -13.76
C LEU A 38 0.30 -6.60 -14.54
N GLN A 39 0.91 -5.66 -15.27
CA GLN A 39 2.12 -5.96 -16.02
C GLN A 39 3.33 -6.13 -15.10
N GLU A 40 4.13 -7.17 -15.36
CA GLU A 40 5.40 -7.39 -14.68
C GLU A 40 6.46 -6.38 -15.13
N PRO A 41 7.18 -5.72 -14.19
CA PRO A 41 8.33 -4.91 -14.55
C PRO A 41 9.45 -5.77 -15.16
N LYS A 42 9.96 -5.39 -16.33
CA LYS A 42 10.92 -6.19 -17.13
C LYS A 42 12.24 -6.53 -16.44
N ALA A 43 12.63 -5.81 -15.39
CA ALA A 43 13.91 -6.00 -14.71
C ALA A 43 13.74 -6.72 -13.36
N ALA A 44 12.93 -6.15 -12.46
CA ALA A 44 12.59 -6.70 -11.16
C ALA A 44 11.47 -5.87 -10.54
N GLY A 45 10.76 -6.44 -9.57
CA GLY A 45 9.74 -5.77 -8.79
C GLY A 45 8.37 -6.41 -8.92
N ASN A 46 7.41 -5.82 -8.21
CA ASN A 46 6.02 -6.27 -8.20
C ASN A 46 5.18 -5.39 -9.15
N PRO A 47 4.05 -5.90 -9.68
CA PRO A 47 3.11 -5.10 -10.46
C PRO A 47 2.63 -3.91 -9.64
N LEU A 48 2.25 -2.84 -10.35
CA LEU A 48 1.60 -1.69 -9.72
C LEU A 48 0.41 -2.12 -8.86
N ASN A 49 -0.43 -3.06 -9.35
CA ASN A 49 -1.58 -3.57 -8.60
C ASN A 49 -1.16 -4.13 -7.24
N TRP A 50 -0.14 -5.01 -7.22
CA TRP A 50 0.33 -5.59 -5.97
C TRP A 50 0.95 -4.55 -5.06
N VAL A 51 1.72 -3.60 -5.59
CA VAL A 51 2.33 -2.53 -4.79
C VAL A 51 1.26 -1.67 -4.12
N VAL A 52 0.25 -1.21 -4.86
CA VAL A 52 -0.85 -0.42 -4.29
C VAL A 52 -1.64 -1.24 -3.28
N GLY A 53 -1.99 -2.49 -3.60
CA GLY A 53 -2.69 -3.37 -2.68
C GLY A 53 -1.90 -3.67 -1.40
N HIS A 54 -0.57 -3.83 -1.50
CA HIS A 54 0.32 -4.04 -0.36
C HIS A 54 0.35 -2.83 0.58
N ILE A 55 0.32 -1.62 0.01
CA ILE A 55 0.23 -0.38 0.79
C ILE A 55 -1.10 -0.32 1.55
N VAL A 56 -2.21 -0.66 0.89
CA VAL A 56 -3.53 -0.66 1.54
C VAL A 56 -3.64 -1.75 2.61
N ALA A 57 -3.13 -2.96 2.35
CA ALA A 57 -3.04 -4.01 3.37
C ALA A 57 -2.21 -3.58 4.58
N THR A 58 -1.09 -2.89 4.35
CA THR A 58 -0.26 -2.33 5.44
C THR A 58 -1.02 -1.29 6.25
N ARG A 59 -1.82 -0.42 5.62
CA ARG A 59 -2.66 0.55 6.33
C ARG A 59 -3.70 -0.14 7.22
N ASN A 60 -4.29 -1.24 6.77
CA ASN A 60 -5.19 -2.05 7.58
C ASN A 60 -4.48 -2.63 8.82
N HIS A 61 -3.25 -3.11 8.67
CA HIS A 61 -2.43 -3.57 9.81
C HIS A 61 -2.09 -2.42 10.78
N LEU A 62 -1.84 -1.20 10.26
CA LEU A 62 -1.59 -0.02 11.09
C LEU A 62 -2.83 0.37 11.92
N LEU A 63 -4.02 0.35 11.31
CA LEU A 63 -5.28 0.58 12.03
C LEU A 63 -5.44 -0.40 13.19
N ALA A 64 -5.25 -1.71 12.95
CA ALA A 64 -5.29 -2.71 14.00
C ALA A 64 -4.27 -2.45 15.11
N THR A 65 -3.06 -1.99 14.76
CA THR A 65 -1.99 -1.68 15.73
C THR A 65 -2.37 -0.55 16.68
N VAL A 66 -3.16 0.43 16.22
CA VAL A 66 -3.64 1.55 17.06
C VAL A 66 -5.00 1.28 17.71
N GLY A 67 -5.54 0.06 17.60
CA GLY A 67 -6.82 -0.34 18.19
C GLY A 67 -8.04 -0.04 17.32
N GLU A 68 -7.84 0.41 16.09
CA GLU A 68 -8.91 0.66 15.12
C GLU A 68 -9.23 -0.60 14.30
N LYS A 69 -10.44 -0.65 13.75
CA LYS A 69 -10.89 -1.80 12.95
C LYS A 69 -10.35 -1.69 11.51
N PRO A 70 -9.69 -2.74 10.96
CA PRO A 70 -9.38 -2.83 9.53
C PRO A 70 -10.66 -2.76 8.68
N PHE A 71 -10.59 -2.06 7.55
CA PHE A 71 -11.71 -1.95 6.60
C PHE A 71 -11.69 -3.05 5.53
N TRP A 72 -10.55 -3.71 5.30
CA TRP A 72 -10.46 -4.92 4.50
C TRP A 72 -10.70 -6.18 5.33
N SER A 73 -11.25 -7.20 4.68
CA SER A 73 -11.32 -8.55 5.23
C SER A 73 -9.93 -9.21 5.30
N GLU A 74 -9.77 -10.21 6.16
CA GLU A 74 -8.53 -10.99 6.24
C GLU A 74 -8.15 -11.63 4.89
N ALA A 75 -9.16 -12.06 4.12
CA ALA A 75 -8.95 -12.63 2.79
C ALA A 75 -8.45 -11.60 1.77
N GLU A 76 -8.90 -10.33 1.85
CA GLU A 76 -8.36 -9.25 1.02
C GLU A 76 -6.93 -8.90 1.44
N ILE A 77 -6.66 -8.77 2.75
CA ILE A 77 -5.33 -8.48 3.29
C ILE A 77 -4.33 -9.56 2.84
N ALA A 78 -4.69 -10.84 2.97
CA ALA A 78 -3.82 -11.97 2.65
C ALA A 78 -3.32 -11.98 1.18
N LYS A 79 -4.09 -11.43 0.23
CA LYS A 79 -3.72 -11.35 -1.19
C LYS A 79 -2.51 -10.44 -1.44
N TYR A 80 -2.27 -9.49 -0.54
CA TYR A 80 -1.28 -8.44 -0.67
C TYR A 80 -0.31 -8.38 0.51
N ASP A 81 -0.43 -9.28 1.47
CA ASP A 81 0.44 -9.28 2.65
C ASP A 81 1.88 -9.68 2.28
N ARG A 82 2.81 -9.38 3.18
CA ARG A 82 4.22 -9.75 3.01
C ARG A 82 4.34 -11.26 2.78
N GLY A 83 5.05 -11.65 1.73
CA GLY A 83 5.24 -13.06 1.36
C GLY A 83 4.16 -13.63 0.44
N SER A 84 3.07 -12.88 0.19
CA SER A 84 2.18 -13.17 -0.94
C SER A 84 2.95 -13.09 -2.26
N LYS A 85 2.59 -13.95 -3.21
CA LYS A 85 3.24 -14.02 -4.52
C LYS A 85 2.26 -13.48 -5.56
N PRO A 86 2.45 -12.25 -6.09
CA PRO A 86 1.74 -11.86 -7.28
C PRO A 86 2.06 -12.87 -8.39
N TYR A 87 1.08 -13.19 -9.25
CA TYR A 87 1.19 -14.12 -10.38
C TYR A 87 1.40 -15.61 -10.08
N ALA A 88 1.35 -16.03 -8.82
CA ALA A 88 1.17 -17.45 -8.55
C ALA A 88 -0.18 -17.92 -9.14
N ASP A 89 -0.25 -19.17 -9.59
CA ASP A 89 -1.48 -19.76 -10.11
C ASP A 89 -2.66 -19.48 -9.16
N GLY A 90 -3.67 -18.77 -9.67
CA GLY A 90 -4.85 -18.38 -8.90
C GLY A 90 -4.75 -17.07 -8.11
N TRP A 91 -3.72 -16.24 -8.30
CA TRP A 91 -3.71 -14.88 -7.73
C TRP A 91 -4.85 -14.04 -8.30
N GLN A 92 -5.82 -13.71 -7.44
CA GLN A 92 -7.00 -12.92 -7.79
C GLN A 92 -6.79 -11.47 -7.35
N ALA A 93 -6.15 -10.69 -8.22
CA ALA A 93 -5.98 -9.27 -8.04
C ALA A 93 -7.34 -8.57 -7.89
N LEU A 94 -7.44 -7.63 -6.95
CA LEU A 94 -8.56 -6.71 -6.86
C LEU A 94 -8.48 -5.66 -8.00
N PRO A 95 -9.62 -5.10 -8.43
CA PRO A 95 -9.65 -4.01 -9.40
C PRO A 95 -8.76 -2.85 -8.96
N LEU A 96 -7.99 -2.27 -9.88
CA LEU A 96 -7.05 -1.18 -9.56
C LEU A 96 -7.81 0.02 -8.98
N GLU A 97 -8.97 0.32 -9.55
CA GLU A 97 -9.84 1.43 -9.15
C GLU A 97 -10.31 1.27 -7.71
N LYS A 98 -10.63 0.04 -7.29
CA LYS A 98 -10.96 -0.28 -5.89
C LYS A 98 -9.74 0.00 -4.99
N LEU A 99 -8.57 -0.51 -5.35
CA LEU A 99 -7.34 -0.30 -4.58
C LEU A 99 -7.00 1.19 -4.41
N LEU A 100 -7.21 1.99 -5.46
CA LEU A 100 -6.97 3.44 -5.43
C LEU A 100 -8.03 4.21 -4.65
N ALA A 101 -9.28 3.74 -4.62
CA ALA A 101 -10.35 4.29 -3.78
C ALA A 101 -10.12 3.95 -2.31
N ASP A 102 -9.64 2.74 -2.02
CA ASP A 102 -9.34 2.28 -0.66
C ASP A 102 -8.13 3.00 -0.03
N LEU A 103 -7.37 3.79 -0.79
CA LEU A 103 -6.39 4.74 -0.24
C LEU A 103 -7.04 5.95 0.44
N ASP A 104 -8.32 6.20 0.18
CA ASP A 104 -9.10 7.32 0.70
C ASP A 104 -9.92 6.94 1.96
N ALA A 105 -9.85 5.65 2.37
CA ALA A 105 -10.58 5.06 3.48
C ALA A 105 -9.90 5.24 4.85
#